data_AF-A0A482RCV5-F1
#
_entry.id   AF-A0A482RCV5-F1
#
_cell.length_a   1.000
_cell.length_b   1.000
_cell.length_c   1.000
_cell.angle_alpha   90.00
_cell.angle_beta   90.00
_cell.angle_gamma   90.00
#
_symmetry.space_group_name_H-M   'P 1'
#
loop_
_entity.id
_entity.type
_entity.pdbx_description
1 polymer ?
#
loop_
_entity_poly.entity_id
_entity_poly.type
_entity_poly.pdbx_seq_one_letter_code
_entity_poly.pdbx_strand_id
1 'polypeptide(L)' 'FVYFEDNAGVIVNPKGEMKGSAITGPVAKEAADLWPRVSSAAPSIF' A
#
# COMPACT_ATOMS: atom_id res chain seq x y z
N PHE A 1 17.05 7.30 -4.81
CA PHE A 1 16.67 6.83 -3.46
C PHE A 1 15.33 7.43 -3.12
N VAL A 2 14.39 6.61 -2.62
CA VAL A 2 13.03 7.02 -2.24
C VAL A 2 12.95 7.02 -0.71
N TYR A 3 12.31 8.03 -0.14
CA TYR A 3 12.07 8.16 1.29
C TYR A 3 10.64 8.68 1.50
N PHE A 4 9.97 8.16 2.52
CA PHE A 4 8.65 8.61 2.95
C PHE A 4 8.79 9.52 4.18
N GLU A 5 7.80 10.38 4.39
CA GLU A 5 7.76 11.29 5.55
C GLU A 5 7.55 10.53 6.86
N ASP A 6 6.79 9.44 6.80
CA ASP A 6 6.41 8.62 7.94
C ASP A 6 6.54 7.12 7.63
N ASN A 7 6.45 6.31 8.69
CA ASN A 7 6.34 4.86 8.58
C ASN A 7 4.87 4.46 8.73
N ALA A 8 4.32 3.81 7.71
CA ALA A 8 2.93 3.37 7.68
C ALA A 8 2.80 1.89 7.29
N GLY A 9 1.64 1.30 7.61
CA GLY A 9 1.34 -0.09 7.28
C GLY A 9 -0.16 -0.32 7.09
N VAL A 10 -0.51 -1.37 6.35
CA VAL A 10 -1.90 -1.77 6.10
C VAL A 10 -2.16 -3.17 6.65
N ILE A 11 -3.33 -3.37 7.24
CA ILE A 11 -3.74 -4.67 7.76
C ILE A 11 -4.35 -5.50 6.62
N VAL A 12 -3.81 -6.71 6.42
CA VAL A 12 -4.30 -7.68 5.43
C VAL A 12 -4.65 -9.01 6.09
N ASN A 13 -5.54 -9.77 5.47
CA ASN A 13 -5.79 -11.16 5.84
C ASN A 13 -4.76 -12.11 5.16
N PRO A 14 -4.72 -13.41 5.50
CA PRO A 14 -3.80 -14.37 4.87
C PRO A 14 -4.00 -14.59 3.36
N LYS A 15 -5.11 -14.10 2.78
CA LYS A 15 -5.36 -14.12 1.33
C LYS A 15 -4.84 -12.86 0.62
N GLY A 16 -4.26 -11.91 1.35
CA GLY A 16 -3.78 -10.63 0.81
C GLY A 16 -4.89 -9.60 0.56
N GLU A 17 -6.08 -9.81 1.12
CA GLU A 17 -7.17 -8.83 1.05
C GLU A 17 -7.03 -7.81 2.18
N MET A 18 -7.18 -6.53 1.82
CA MET A 18 -7.11 -5.44 2.79
C MET A 18 -8.35 -5.42 3.69
N LYS A 19 -8.14 -5.13 4.98
CA LYS A 19 -9.24 -4.88 5.92
C LYS A 19 -9.91 -3.52 5.68
N GLY A 20 -9.14 -2.51 5.23
CA GLY A 20 -9.64 -1.17 4.92
C GLY A 20 -10.03 -1.00 3.45
N SER A 21 -10.79 0.06 3.15
CA SER A 21 -11.29 0.36 1.81
C SER A 21 -10.39 1.27 0.97
N ALA A 22 -9.57 2.10 1.59
CA ALA A 22 -8.66 3.03 0.94
C ALA A 22 -7.39 3.25 1.76
N ILE A 23 -6.30 3.62 1.09
CA ILE A 23 -5.04 4.02 1.72
C ILE A 23 -4.95 5.55 1.69
N THR A 24 -4.48 6.14 2.78
CA THR A 24 -4.13 7.57 2.81
C THR A 24 -2.63 7.69 2.59
N GLY A 25 -2.23 8.49 1.61
CA GLY A 25 -0.83 8.71 1.28
C GLY A 25 -0.28 7.75 0.20
N PRO A 26 0.94 8.04 -0.28
CA PRO A 26 1.59 7.27 -1.34
C PRO A 26 2.06 5.88 -0.88
N VAL A 27 2.17 4.94 -1.83
CA VAL A 27 2.69 3.58 -1.58
C VAL A 27 3.95 3.34 -2.42
N ALA A 28 4.94 2.67 -1.84
CA ALA A 28 6.17 2.27 -2.54
C ALA A 28 5.88 1.26 -3.66
N LYS A 29 6.59 1.39 -4.79
CA LYS A 29 6.43 0.54 -5.96
C LYS A 29 6.62 -0.94 -5.67
N GLU A 30 7.61 -1.30 -4.86
CA GLU A 30 7.83 -2.69 -4.44
C GLU A 30 6.63 -3.31 -3.70
N ALA A 31 5.91 -2.52 -2.89
CA ALA A 31 4.73 -2.97 -2.18
C ALA A 31 3.52 -3.08 -3.14
N ALA A 32 3.38 -2.13 -4.07
CA ALA A 32 2.32 -2.15 -5.07
C ALA A 32 2.47 -3.32 -6.06
N ASP A 33 3.70 -3.64 -6.46
CA ASP A 33 4.00 -4.74 -7.37
C ASP A 33 3.76 -6.11 -6.71
N LEU A 34 3.99 -6.23 -5.39
CA LEU A 34 3.78 -7.47 -4.63
C LEU A 34 2.31 -7.66 -4.21
N TRP A 35 1.59 -6.58 -3.90
CA TRP A 35 0.24 -6.63 -3.34
C TRP A 35 -0.78 -5.88 -4.21
N PRO A 36 -1.45 -6.55 -5.16
CA PRO A 36 -2.35 -5.90 -6.13
C PRO A 36 -3.52 -5.14 -5.48
N ARG A 37 -4.02 -5.62 -4.33
CA ARG A 37 -5.09 -4.94 -3.58
C ARG A 37 -4.63 -3.63 -2.94
N VAL A 38 -3.37 -3.56 -2.52
CA VAL A 38 -2.75 -2.34 -1.98
C VAL A 38 -2.57 -1.32 -3.10
N SER A 39 -2.05 -1.75 -4.25
CA SER A 39 -1.93 -0.92 -5.46
C SER A 39 -3.27 -0.30 -5.88
N SER A 40 -4.33 -1.12 -5.93
CA SER A 40 -5.67 -0.66 -6.32
C SER A 40 -6.31 0.33 -5.33
N ALA A 41 -5.88 0.36 -4.08
CA ALA A 41 -6.44 1.22 -3.04
C ALA A 41 -5.57 2.45 -2.73
N ALA A 42 -4.40 2.55 -3.36
CA ALA A 42 -3.45 3.65 -3.19
C ALA A 42 -3.81 4.83 -4.10
N PRO A 43 -3.74 6.08 -3.59
CA PRO A 43 -3.97 7.27 -4.41
C PRO A 43 -2.82 7.57 -5.38
N SER A 44 -1.61 7.08 -5.08
CA SER A 44 -0.40 7.27 -5.88
C SER A 44 0.68 6.25 -5.51
N ILE A 45 1.50 5.86 -6.48
CA ILE A 45 2.57 4.86 -6.32
C ILE A 45 3.90 5.50 -6.74
N PHE A 46 4.96 5.27 -5.96
CA PHE A 46 6.30 5.84 -6.16
C PHE A 46 7.39 4.77 -6.13
#